data_AF-A0A0V1LEA0-F1
#
_entry.id   AF-A0A0V1LEA0-F1
#
_cell.length_a   1.000
_cell.length_b   1.000
_cell.length_c   1.000
_cell.angle_alpha   90.00
_cell.angle_beta   90.00
_cell.angle_gamma   90.00
#
_symmetry.space_group_name_H-M   'P 1'
#
loop_
_entity.id
_entity.type
_entity.pdbx_description
1 polymer ?
#
loop_
_entity_poly.entity_id
_entity_poly.type
_entity_poly.pdbx_seq_one_letter_code
_entity_poly.pdbx_strand_id
1 'polypeptide(L)'
;MYRPFDHLTRKVRSGEERQIDLASTKVRQLAQPFVNSNRNVFMDRYFTSYSTVQYLLPHGLTTIGAVFAHVCRDVLACLRKAAERDLYSTLAVYEYNRKITMINYVPRKNSNVLLLTSCHAKLKVNNQQDFKRPDIITYYNFGNGGVDSMDARIEDFCFKKDQQLVKHIKIRYQNQKSMHELKMPSSATGCPKIMNVTDISYKTTKSIKTPRERTSKEGRKST
;
A
#
# COMPACT_ATOMS: atom_id res chain seq x y z
N MET A 1 -22.37 26.78 18.22
CA MET A 1 -20.90 26.67 18.18
C MET A 1 -20.56 25.59 17.14
N TYR A 2 -19.96 25.95 16.01
CA TYR A 2 -19.62 24.98 14.96
C TYR A 2 -18.35 24.20 15.36
N ARG A 3 -18.40 22.87 15.38
CA ARG A 3 -17.25 21.99 15.61
C ARG A 3 -16.80 21.40 14.27
N PRO A 4 -15.67 21.82 13.70
CA PRO A 4 -15.26 21.43 12.35
C PRO A 4 -15.05 19.92 12.15
N PHE A 5 -14.88 19.16 13.22
CA PHE A 5 -14.48 17.75 13.17
C PHE A 5 -15.62 16.75 13.44
N ASP A 6 -16.78 17.20 13.90
CA ASP A 6 -17.92 16.31 14.19
C ASP A 6 -18.36 15.53 12.94
N HIS A 7 -18.17 16.11 11.76
CA HIS A 7 -18.48 15.48 10.48
C HIS A 7 -17.50 14.35 10.09
N LEU A 8 -16.26 14.34 10.60
CA LEU A 8 -15.34 13.21 10.42
C LEU A 8 -15.72 12.01 11.29
N THR A 9 -16.63 12.21 12.25
CA THR A 9 -17.23 11.15 13.06
C THR A 9 -18.63 10.75 12.56
N ARG A 10 -19.13 11.38 11.49
CA ARG A 10 -20.46 11.09 10.92
C ARG A 10 -20.48 9.73 10.22
N LYS A 11 -21.61 9.04 10.33
CA LYS A 11 -21.90 7.71 9.75
C LYS A 11 -21.47 7.62 8.28
N VAL A 12 -20.39 6.88 8.05
CA VAL A 12 -19.83 6.55 6.72
C VAL A 12 -20.73 5.48 6.07
N ARG A 13 -20.72 5.31 4.74
CA ARG A 13 -21.50 4.25 4.09
C ARG A 13 -21.07 2.88 4.65
N SER A 14 -22.01 1.96 4.85
CA SER A 14 -21.77 0.69 5.58
C SER A 14 -20.60 -0.17 5.05
N GLY A 15 -20.30 -0.11 3.76
CA GLY A 15 -19.13 -0.79 3.17
C GLY A 15 -17.80 -0.08 3.43
N GLU A 16 -17.78 1.24 3.36
CA GLU A 16 -16.60 2.09 3.64
C GLU A 16 -16.28 2.09 5.15
N GLU A 17 -17.30 2.09 6.00
CA GLU A 17 -17.16 2.01 7.46
C GLU A 17 -16.44 0.72 7.89
N ARG A 18 -16.81 -0.43 7.30
CA ARG A 18 -16.13 -1.72 7.52
C ARG A 18 -14.67 -1.70 7.08
N GLN A 19 -14.34 -1.01 5.98
CA GLN A 19 -12.95 -0.90 5.52
C GLN A 19 -12.12 0.01 6.42
N ILE A 20 -12.67 1.15 6.86
CA ILE A 20 -12.01 2.05 7.82
C ILE A 20 -11.74 1.32 9.12
N ASP A 21 -12.71 0.54 9.61
CA ASP A 21 -12.57 -0.23 10.84
C ASP A 21 -11.50 -1.33 10.72
N LEU A 22 -11.44 -2.02 9.58
CA LEU A 22 -10.39 -2.99 9.30
C LEU A 22 -9.01 -2.33 9.21
N ALA A 23 -8.88 -1.22 8.48
CA ALA A 23 -7.63 -0.49 8.34
C ALA A 23 -7.14 0.04 9.70
N SER A 24 -8.03 0.65 10.49
CA SER A 24 -7.76 1.08 11.86
C SER A 24 -7.30 -0.08 12.73
N THR A 25 -7.98 -1.23 12.69
CA THR A 25 -7.61 -2.42 13.45
C THR A 25 -6.20 -2.90 13.09
N LYS A 26 -5.85 -2.92 11.80
CA LYS A 26 -4.50 -3.29 11.34
C LYS A 26 -3.43 -2.34 11.84
N VAL A 27 -3.68 -1.02 11.77
CA VAL A 27 -2.76 -0.03 12.32
C VAL A 27 -2.54 -0.25 13.81
N ARG A 28 -3.60 -0.50 14.58
CA ARG A 28 -3.50 -0.76 16.02
C ARG A 28 -2.66 -2.01 16.32
N GLN A 29 -2.85 -3.08 15.56
CA GLN A 29 -2.06 -4.31 15.69
C GLN A 29 -0.58 -4.07 15.39
N LEU A 30 -0.27 -3.35 14.31
CA LEU A 30 1.12 -3.04 13.92
C LEU A 30 1.79 -2.05 14.88
N ALA A 31 1.02 -1.14 15.47
CA ALA A 31 1.50 -0.13 16.40
C ALA A 31 1.68 -0.65 17.85
N GLN A 32 1.07 -1.78 18.19
CA GLN A 32 1.08 -2.36 19.54
C GLN A 32 2.48 -2.45 20.18
N PRO A 33 3.53 -2.94 19.49
CA PRO A 33 4.87 -3.03 20.08
C PRO A 33 5.55 -1.66 20.28
N PHE A 34 4.98 -0.57 19.76
CA PHE A 34 5.52 0.79 19.85
C PHE A 34 4.69 1.71 20.75
N VAL A 35 3.67 1.20 21.44
CA VAL A 35 2.87 2.00 22.38
C VAL A 35 3.77 2.65 23.43
N ASN A 36 3.50 3.93 23.74
CA ASN A 36 4.24 4.78 24.66
C ASN A 36 5.71 5.05 24.29
N SER A 37 6.10 4.78 23.04
CA SER A 37 7.47 5.03 22.58
C SER A 37 7.73 6.48 22.15
N ASN A 38 6.71 7.34 22.11
CA ASN A 38 6.77 8.72 21.61
C ASN A 38 7.27 8.81 20.16
N ARG A 39 7.00 7.78 19.36
CA ARG A 39 7.37 7.71 17.95
C ARG A 39 6.29 8.33 17.07
N ASN A 40 6.75 8.82 15.91
CA ASN A 40 5.87 9.27 14.84
C ASN A 40 5.50 8.09 13.94
N VAL A 41 4.21 7.97 13.62
CA VAL A 41 3.67 7.01 12.65
C VAL A 41 3.25 7.77 11.40
N PHE A 42 3.90 7.46 10.28
CA PHE A 42 3.52 7.95 8.96
C PHE A 42 2.53 6.96 8.36
N MET A 43 1.35 7.45 7.99
CA MET A 43 0.28 6.61 7.48
C MET A 43 -0.07 7.03 6.06
N ASP A 44 -0.21 6.03 5.19
CA ASP A 44 -0.80 6.25 3.88
C ASP A 44 -2.31 6.60 4.02
N ARG A 45 -2.86 7.16 2.95
CA ARG A 45 -4.24 7.60 2.85
C ARG A 45 -5.26 6.53 3.18
N TYR A 46 -4.99 5.27 2.86
CA TYR A 46 -5.89 4.16 3.17
C TYR A 46 -6.03 3.91 4.69
N PHE A 47 -4.95 4.13 5.45
CA PHE A 47 -4.91 3.87 6.89
C PHE A 47 -5.22 5.10 7.74
N THR A 48 -5.23 6.28 7.13
CA THR A 48 -5.41 7.54 7.82
C THR A 48 -6.89 7.86 7.98
N SER A 49 -7.37 7.77 9.22
CA SER A 49 -8.69 8.22 9.61
C SER A 49 -8.62 9.00 10.92
N TYR A 50 -9.64 9.79 11.18
CA TYR A 50 -9.73 10.55 12.43
C TYR A 50 -9.76 9.64 13.66
N SER A 51 -10.50 8.53 13.60
CA SER A 51 -10.57 7.56 14.69
C SER A 51 -9.22 6.87 14.94
N THR A 52 -8.45 6.57 13.90
CA THR A 52 -7.10 6.00 14.03
C THR A 52 -6.15 6.98 14.72
N VAL A 53 -6.11 8.25 14.26
CA VAL A 53 -5.25 9.29 14.85
C VAL A 53 -5.61 9.54 16.31
N GLN A 54 -6.90 9.63 16.62
CA GLN A 54 -7.38 9.83 17.98
C GLN A 54 -7.04 8.65 18.89
N TYR A 55 -7.03 7.42 18.38
CA TYR A 55 -6.65 6.25 19.16
C TYR A 55 -5.14 6.26 19.47
N LEU A 56 -4.30 6.58 18.50
CA LEU A 56 -2.84 6.48 18.65
C LEU A 56 -2.25 7.54 19.58
N LEU A 57 -2.83 8.74 19.60
CA LEU A 57 -2.27 9.85 20.38
C LEU A 57 -2.21 9.58 21.90
N PRO A 58 -3.27 9.11 22.58
CA PRO A 58 -3.20 8.71 24.00
C PRO A 58 -2.23 7.57 24.28
N HIS A 59 -1.87 6.78 23.26
CA HIS A 59 -0.92 5.67 23.36
C HIS A 59 0.52 6.12 23.06
N GLY A 60 0.83 7.41 23.20
CA GLY A 60 2.17 7.95 22.99
C GLY A 60 2.67 7.81 21.56
N LEU A 61 1.77 7.81 20.58
CA LEU A 61 2.10 7.75 19.16
C LEU A 61 1.52 8.96 18.44
N THR A 62 2.41 9.82 17.94
CA THR A 62 2.03 10.95 17.09
C THR A 62 1.92 10.46 15.66
N THR A 63 1.00 11.05 14.90
CA THR A 63 0.73 10.58 13.55
C THR A 63 0.64 11.70 12.53
N ILE A 64 0.95 11.36 11.28
CA ILE A 64 0.71 12.19 10.13
C ILE A 64 0.31 11.30 8.96
N GLY A 65 -0.71 11.70 8.22
CA GLY A 65 -1.16 10.96 7.05
C GLY A 65 -2.04 11.79 6.14
N ALA A 66 -2.08 11.43 4.86
CA ALA A 66 -3.01 12.06 3.92
C ALA A 66 -4.43 11.53 4.12
N VAL A 67 -5.45 12.32 3.82
CA VAL A 67 -6.84 11.86 3.87
C VAL A 67 -7.53 12.06 2.52
N PHE A 68 -8.51 11.21 2.21
CA PHE A 68 -9.30 11.38 1.01
C PHE A 68 -10.22 12.59 1.12
N ALA A 69 -10.38 13.32 0.01
CA ALA A 69 -11.26 14.48 -0.03
C ALA A 69 -12.74 14.13 0.19
N HIS A 70 -13.19 12.93 -0.18
CA HIS A 70 -14.58 12.52 0.07
C HIS A 70 -14.87 12.24 1.55
N VAL A 71 -13.86 11.81 2.33
CA VAL A 71 -14.00 11.59 3.79
C VAL A 71 -14.14 12.92 4.53
N CYS A 72 -13.51 13.97 4.01
CA CYS A 72 -13.54 15.29 4.62
C CYS A 72 -14.60 16.21 3.97
N ARG A 73 -15.62 15.69 3.27
CA ARG A 73 -16.47 16.49 2.36
C ARG A 73 -17.10 17.73 3.01
N ASP A 74 -17.51 17.64 4.27
CA ASP A 74 -18.18 18.71 5.00
C ASP A 74 -17.19 19.69 5.64
N VAL A 75 -16.08 19.20 6.20
CA VAL A 75 -15.00 20.08 6.69
C VAL A 75 -14.34 20.81 5.53
N LEU A 76 -14.20 20.10 4.41
CA LEU A 76 -13.83 20.67 3.14
C LEU A 76 -14.82 21.71 2.68
N ALA A 77 -16.12 21.67 2.98
CA ALA A 77 -17.04 22.73 2.58
C ALA A 77 -16.61 24.09 3.15
N CYS A 78 -16.15 24.12 4.42
CA CYS A 78 -15.52 25.30 5.02
C CYS A 78 -14.14 25.64 4.42
N LEU A 79 -13.47 24.68 3.78
CA LEU A 79 -12.15 24.82 3.16
C LEU A 79 -12.20 24.94 1.61
N ARG A 80 -13.41 24.84 1.00
CA ARG A 80 -13.63 24.39 -0.40
C ARG A 80 -13.60 25.47 -1.44
N LYS A 81 -13.28 26.69 -1.06
CA LYS A 81 -12.90 27.70 -2.04
C LYS A 81 -11.54 27.37 -2.67
N ALA A 82 -11.20 26.09 -2.90
CA ALA A 82 -9.97 25.65 -3.56
C ALA A 82 -9.85 26.19 -5.00
N ALA A 83 -10.98 26.52 -5.64
CA ALA A 83 -11.02 27.24 -6.91
C ALA A 83 -10.67 28.74 -6.78
N GLU A 84 -10.86 29.33 -5.59
CA GLU A 84 -10.53 30.74 -5.26
C GLU A 84 -9.28 30.85 -4.36
N ARG A 85 -8.65 29.72 -4.00
CA ARG A 85 -7.50 29.69 -3.09
C ARG A 85 -6.23 29.92 -3.88
N ASP A 86 -5.39 30.80 -3.36
CA ASP A 86 -4.09 31.08 -3.96
C ASP A 86 -3.22 29.81 -4.02
N LEU A 87 -2.42 29.73 -5.07
CA LEU A 87 -1.41 28.69 -5.22
C LEU A 87 -0.45 28.71 -4.03
N TYR A 88 -0.10 27.52 -3.52
CA TYR A 88 0.75 27.33 -2.33
C TYR A 88 0.15 27.85 -1.03
N SER A 89 -1.13 28.21 -1.00
CA SER A 89 -1.79 28.56 0.25
C SER A 89 -2.04 27.33 1.12
N THR A 90 -1.98 27.56 2.44
CA THR A 90 -2.17 26.54 3.46
C THR A 90 -3.21 27.00 4.45
N LEU A 91 -4.16 26.12 4.77
CA LEU A 91 -5.13 26.34 5.83
C LEU A 91 -5.02 25.19 6.83
N ALA A 92 -4.89 25.53 8.11
CA ALA A 92 -4.87 24.57 9.20
C ALA A 92 -6.03 24.83 10.15
N VAL A 93 -6.76 23.76 10.49
CA VAL A 93 -7.80 23.78 11.52
C VAL A 93 -7.31 22.90 12.66
N TYR A 94 -7.27 23.45 13.87
CA TYR A 94 -6.80 22.75 15.06
C TYR A 94 -7.97 22.43 15.99
N GLU A 95 -8.08 21.17 16.40
CA GLU A 95 -8.99 20.73 17.45
C GLU A 95 -8.27 20.68 18.78
N TYR A 96 -8.52 21.67 19.62
CA TYR A 96 -7.87 21.80 20.91
C TYR A 96 -8.07 20.57 21.82
N ASN A 97 -9.32 20.11 21.94
CA ASN A 97 -9.67 19.02 22.86
C ASN A 97 -8.99 17.69 22.53
N ARG A 98 -8.77 17.42 21.24
CA ARG A 98 -8.16 16.15 20.79
C ARG A 98 -6.72 16.29 20.33
N LYS A 99 -6.21 17.53 20.28
CA LYS A 99 -4.87 17.86 19.81
C LYS A 99 -4.58 17.35 18.40
N ILE A 100 -5.59 17.41 17.52
CA ILE A 100 -5.48 17.00 16.12
C ILE A 100 -5.56 18.25 15.24
N THR A 101 -4.69 18.33 14.24
CA THR A 101 -4.68 19.37 13.22
C THR A 101 -5.03 18.76 11.88
N MET A 102 -5.95 19.38 11.15
CA MET A 102 -6.17 19.08 9.74
C MET A 102 -5.63 20.23 8.89
N ILE A 103 -4.90 19.86 7.84
CA ILE A 103 -4.15 20.79 7.01
C ILE A 103 -4.59 20.60 5.57
N ASN A 104 -4.93 21.70 4.90
CA ASN A 104 -5.28 21.75 3.50
C ASN A 104 -4.26 22.62 2.77
N TYR A 105 -3.48 22.00 1.89
CA TYR A 105 -2.45 22.66 1.07
C TYR A 105 -2.83 22.60 -0.41
N VAL A 106 -2.64 23.71 -1.13
CA VAL A 106 -2.94 23.82 -2.57
C VAL A 106 -1.63 23.81 -3.37
N PRO A 107 -1.09 22.63 -3.76
CA PRO A 107 0.16 22.57 -4.51
C PRO A 107 0.01 23.02 -5.97
N ARG A 108 -1.20 22.89 -6.54
CA ARG A 108 -1.52 23.14 -7.95
C ARG A 108 -2.95 23.68 -8.05
N LYS A 109 -3.24 24.43 -9.11
CA LYS A 109 -4.61 24.92 -9.39
C LYS A 109 -5.58 23.73 -9.43
N ASN A 110 -6.73 23.87 -8.78
CA ASN A 110 -7.78 22.84 -8.69
C ASN A 110 -7.35 21.52 -8.01
N SER A 111 -6.24 21.51 -7.27
CA SER A 111 -5.76 20.33 -6.54
C SER A 111 -5.44 20.69 -5.11
N ASN A 112 -5.76 19.79 -4.19
CA ASN A 112 -5.46 19.94 -2.79
C ASN A 112 -4.88 18.67 -2.17
N VAL A 113 -3.99 18.87 -1.21
CA VAL A 113 -3.45 17.83 -0.33
C VAL A 113 -4.04 18.07 1.05
N LEU A 114 -4.76 17.07 1.55
CA LEU A 114 -5.31 17.08 2.89
C LEU A 114 -4.48 16.16 3.77
N LEU A 115 -3.97 16.71 4.86
CA LEU A 115 -3.27 15.96 5.88
C LEU A 115 -4.03 16.03 7.20
N LEU A 116 -4.00 14.92 7.93
CA LEU A 116 -4.41 14.84 9.32
C LEU A 116 -3.18 14.54 10.16
N THR A 117 -2.98 15.29 11.24
CA THR A 117 -1.82 15.09 12.11
C THR A 117 -2.13 15.36 13.58
N SER A 118 -1.58 14.54 14.47
CA SER A 118 -1.52 14.83 15.90
C SER A 118 -0.16 15.42 16.32
N CYS A 119 0.73 15.68 15.37
CA CYS A 119 2.02 16.29 15.64
C CYS A 119 1.85 17.78 15.96
N HIS A 120 2.46 18.23 17.06
CA HIS A 120 2.56 19.65 17.44
C HIS A 120 3.75 20.35 16.77
N ALA A 121 4.14 19.92 15.57
CA ALA A 121 5.15 20.65 14.82
C ALA A 121 4.55 22.00 14.46
N LYS A 122 5.10 23.08 15.04
CA LYS A 122 4.74 24.46 14.68
C LYS A 122 4.72 24.52 13.16
N LEU A 123 3.55 24.81 12.57
CA LEU A 123 3.42 25.08 11.14
C LEU A 123 4.24 26.34 10.84
N LYS A 124 5.54 26.15 10.64
CA LYS A 124 6.40 27.17 10.07
C LYS A 124 6.30 27.00 8.56
N VAL A 125 5.99 28.11 7.89
CA VAL A 125 6.09 28.18 6.44
C VAL A 125 7.58 28.42 6.16
N ASN A 126 8.21 27.49 5.46
CA ASN A 126 9.59 27.68 5.06
C ASN A 126 9.63 28.70 3.92
N ASN A 127 10.20 29.87 4.18
CA ASN A 127 10.37 30.92 3.18
C ASN A 127 11.71 30.78 2.42
N GLN A 128 12.51 29.75 2.67
CA GLN A 128 13.83 29.56 2.05
C GLN A 128 13.80 28.78 0.73
N GLN A 129 12.67 28.22 0.34
CA GLN A 129 12.47 27.67 -1.01
C GLN A 129 11.66 28.67 -1.83
N ASP A 130 11.96 28.82 -3.12
CA ASP A 130 11.18 29.63 -4.08
C ASP A 130 9.68 29.24 -4.11
N PHE A 131 9.35 28.10 -3.49
CA PHE A 131 8.00 27.61 -3.23
C PHE A 131 7.66 27.71 -1.74
N LYS A 132 6.56 28.39 -1.41
CA LYS A 132 5.98 28.49 -0.05
C LYS A 132 5.40 27.15 0.43
N ARG A 133 6.25 26.13 0.54
CA ARG A 133 5.85 24.80 0.98
C ARG A 133 5.88 24.74 2.53
N PRO A 134 4.79 24.33 3.17
CA PRO A 134 4.77 24.18 4.62
C PRO A 134 5.73 23.08 5.10
N ASP A 135 6.41 23.31 6.22
CA ASP A 135 7.32 22.31 6.83
C ASP A 135 6.65 20.95 7.04
N ILE A 136 5.36 20.97 7.36
CA ILE A 136 4.56 19.76 7.58
C ILE A 136 4.33 18.92 6.32
N ILE A 137 4.27 19.54 5.13
CA ILE A 137 4.17 18.82 3.84
C ILE A 137 5.52 18.20 3.48
N THR A 138 6.62 18.86 3.85
CA THR A 138 7.97 18.29 3.72
C THR A 138 8.16 17.12 4.69
N TYR A 139 7.71 17.29 5.93
CA TYR A 139 7.76 16.26 6.96
C TYR A 139 6.95 15.01 6.58
N TYR A 140 5.72 15.19 6.08
CA TYR A 140 4.91 14.09 5.53
C TYR A 140 5.65 13.35 4.42
N ASN A 141 6.16 14.07 3.42
CA ASN A 141 6.86 13.46 2.30
C ASN A 141 8.12 12.69 2.71
N PHE A 142 8.83 13.17 3.74
CA PHE A 142 10.02 12.50 4.25
C PHE A 142 9.69 11.11 4.82
N GLY A 143 8.60 10.97 5.57
CA GLY A 143 8.28 9.71 6.25
C GLY A 143 7.53 8.66 5.41
N ASN A 144 6.89 9.03 4.30
CA ASN A 144 6.12 8.06 3.50
C ASN A 144 6.98 7.15 2.62
N GLY A 145 8.24 7.48 2.37
CA GLY A 145 9.07 6.70 1.45
C GLY A 145 9.58 5.37 2.00
N GLY A 146 9.41 5.08 3.29
CA GLY A 146 10.05 3.94 3.94
C GLY A 146 9.59 2.58 3.43
N VAL A 147 8.27 2.38 3.31
CA VAL A 147 7.67 1.12 2.83
C VAL A 147 7.96 0.94 1.34
N ASP A 148 7.70 1.96 0.52
CA ASP A 148 7.98 1.93 -0.92
C ASP A 148 9.46 1.64 -1.23
N SER A 149 10.38 2.16 -0.43
CA SER A 149 11.82 1.89 -0.58
C SER A 149 12.18 0.43 -0.26
N MET A 150 11.49 -0.18 0.71
CA MET A 150 11.66 -1.59 1.03
C MET A 150 11.12 -2.46 -0.11
N ASP A 151 9.92 -2.14 -0.61
CA ASP A 151 9.29 -2.88 -1.71
C ASP A 151 10.15 -2.82 -2.99
N ALA A 152 10.66 -1.64 -3.34
CA ALA A 152 11.57 -1.49 -4.48
C ALA A 152 12.85 -2.35 -4.35
N ARG A 153 13.39 -2.49 -3.14
CA ARG A 153 14.57 -3.34 -2.88
C ARG A 153 14.22 -4.83 -2.98
N ILE A 154 13.04 -5.23 -2.51
CA ILE A 154 12.56 -6.60 -2.61
C ILE A 154 12.35 -6.96 -4.09
N GLU A 155 11.70 -6.08 -4.85
CA GLU A 155 11.46 -6.27 -6.29
C GLU A 155 12.77 -6.40 -7.07
N ASP A 156 13.75 -5.51 -6.85
CA ASP A 156 15.06 -5.59 -7.51
C ASP A 156 15.81 -6.89 -7.16
N PHE A 157 15.74 -7.33 -5.90
CA PHE A 157 16.33 -8.58 -5.46
C PHE A 157 15.67 -9.80 -6.15
N CYS A 158 14.34 -9.86 -6.17
CA CYS A 158 13.58 -10.93 -6.83
C CYS A 158 13.87 -10.96 -8.33
N PHE A 159 13.86 -9.81 -9.00
CA PHE A 159 14.15 -9.70 -10.43
C PHE A 159 15.56 -10.19 -10.78
N LYS A 160 16.56 -9.83 -9.97
CA LYS A 160 17.95 -10.33 -10.14
C LYS A 160 18.04 -11.84 -9.97
N LYS A 161 17.32 -12.43 -9.02
CA LYS A 161 17.27 -13.89 -8.82
C LYS A 161 16.66 -14.60 -10.02
N ASP A 162 15.55 -14.08 -10.54
CA ASP A 162 14.89 -14.64 -11.72
C ASP A 162 15.79 -14.57 -12.96
N GLN A 163 16.48 -13.44 -13.19
CA GLN A 163 17.45 -13.34 -14.27
C GLN A 163 18.59 -14.34 -14.17
N GLN A 164 19.12 -14.58 -12.97
CA GLN A 164 20.19 -15.57 -12.77
C GLN A 164 19.68 -17.00 -13.04
N LEU A 165 18.47 -17.33 -12.60
CA LEU A 165 17.86 -18.62 -12.88
C LEU A 165 17.65 -18.82 -14.38
N VAL A 166 17.14 -17.81 -15.09
CA VAL A 166 16.94 -17.84 -16.54
C VAL A 166 18.27 -18.01 -17.28
N LYS A 167 19.34 -17.31 -16.87
CA LYS A 167 20.69 -17.48 -17.43
C LYS A 167 21.19 -18.90 -17.22
N HIS A 168 21.02 -19.45 -16.02
CA HIS A 168 21.46 -20.81 -15.69
C HIS A 168 20.72 -21.89 -16.49
N ILE A 169 19.41 -21.73 -16.66
CA ILE A 169 18.60 -22.61 -17.52
C ILE A 169 19.05 -22.52 -18.98
N LYS A 170 19.29 -21.30 -19.48
CA LYS A 170 19.75 -21.08 -20.86
C LYS A 170 21.12 -21.71 -21.12
N ILE A 171 22.06 -21.57 -20.19
CA ILE A 171 23.39 -22.20 -20.27
C ILE A 171 23.25 -23.73 -20.29
N ARG A 172 22.44 -24.31 -19.39
CA ARG A 172 22.20 -25.76 -19.39
C ARG A 172 21.61 -26.27 -20.69
N TYR A 173 20.64 -25.54 -21.26
CA TYR A 173 20.05 -25.89 -22.55
C TYR A 173 21.08 -25.85 -23.69
N GLN A 174 21.93 -24.82 -23.75
CA GLN A 174 22.99 -24.73 -24.78
C GLN A 174 24.04 -25.84 -24.62
N ASN A 175 24.44 -26.15 -23.39
CA ASN A 175 25.37 -27.25 -23.13
C ASN A 175 24.78 -28.60 -23.53
N GLN A 176 23.49 -28.83 -23.26
CA GLN A 176 22.80 -30.04 -23.71
C GLN A 176 22.73 -30.13 -25.23
N LYS A 177 22.44 -29.03 -25.93
CA LYS A 177 22.43 -28.97 -27.39
C LYS A 177 23.82 -29.26 -28.00
N SER A 178 24.87 -28.64 -27.47
CA SER A 178 26.24 -28.85 -27.93
C SER A 178 26.72 -30.30 -27.71
N MET A 179 26.38 -30.91 -26.57
CA MET A 179 26.66 -32.32 -26.30
C MET A 179 25.95 -33.27 -27.27
N HIS A 180 24.75 -32.92 -27.74
CA HIS A 180 24.05 -33.68 -28.78
C HIS A 180 24.72 -33.52 -30.17
N GLU A 181 25.22 -32.32 -30.50
CA GLU A 181 25.93 -32.06 -31.76
C GLU A 181 27.31 -32.77 -31.82
N LEU A 182 28.02 -32.86 -30.69
CA LEU A 182 29.32 -33.55 -30.59
C LEU A 182 29.22 -35.09 -30.59
N LYS A 183 28.03 -35.65 -30.40
CA LYS A 183 27.79 -37.11 -30.31
C LYS A 183 27.41 -37.77 -31.64
N MET A 184 27.72 -37.15 -32.78
CA MET A 184 27.52 -37.75 -34.10
C MET A 184 28.73 -38.61 -34.51
N PRO A 185 28.71 -39.95 -34.39
CA PRO A 185 29.69 -40.79 -35.07
C PRO A 185 29.40 -40.82 -36.58
N SER A 186 30.46 -40.64 -37.37
CA SER A 186 30.47 -41.03 -38.77
C SER A 186 30.32 -42.55 -38.88
N SER A 187 29.38 -42.99 -39.72
CA SER A 187 29.19 -44.34 -40.28
C SER A 187 28.54 -45.45 -39.41
N ALA A 188 27.60 -46.12 -40.10
CA ALA A 188 27.16 -47.51 -40.02
C ALA A 188 26.20 -47.99 -38.89
N THR A 189 24.96 -48.23 -39.33
CA THR A 189 24.01 -49.31 -38.96
C THR A 189 23.53 -49.46 -37.50
N GLY A 190 22.23 -49.18 -37.30
CA GLY A 190 21.43 -49.69 -36.19
C GLY A 190 20.70 -48.60 -35.40
N CYS A 191 19.47 -48.26 -35.78
CA CYS A 191 18.60 -47.35 -35.00
C CYS A 191 18.31 -47.92 -33.60
N PRO A 192 18.18 -47.06 -32.58
CA PRO A 192 16.85 -46.86 -31.99
C PRO A 192 16.42 -45.38 -31.92
N LYS A 193 15.11 -45.16 -32.16
CA LYS A 193 14.44 -43.85 -32.15
C LYS A 193 14.48 -43.20 -30.76
N ILE A 194 14.94 -41.95 -30.69
CA ILE A 194 14.90 -41.10 -29.48
C ILE A 194 13.60 -40.27 -29.49
N MET A 195 12.79 -40.40 -28.43
CA MET A 195 11.60 -39.57 -28.17
C MET A 195 12.01 -38.16 -27.69
N ASN A 196 11.49 -37.11 -28.34
CA ASN A 196 11.73 -35.72 -27.96
C ASN A 196 10.94 -35.33 -26.69
N VAL A 197 11.63 -34.75 -25.70
CA VAL A 197 11.10 -34.29 -24.40
C VAL A 197 10.39 -32.93 -24.54
N THR A 198 9.65 -32.72 -25.63
CA THR A 198 8.74 -31.57 -25.78
C THR A 198 7.33 -31.92 -25.29
N ASP A 199 6.96 -33.20 -25.25
CA ASP A 199 5.57 -33.63 -25.00
C ASP A 199 5.13 -33.65 -23.53
N ILE A 200 6.04 -33.42 -22.58
CA ILE A 200 5.71 -33.41 -21.14
C ILE A 200 5.10 -32.06 -20.71
N SER A 201 5.39 -30.95 -21.40
CA SER A 201 4.98 -29.62 -20.91
C SER A 201 3.49 -29.30 -21.11
N TYR A 202 2.76 -29.98 -21.98
CA TYR A 202 1.39 -29.58 -22.34
C TYR A 202 0.30 -30.29 -21.52
N LYS A 203 0.63 -31.39 -20.83
CA LYS A 203 -0.36 -32.18 -20.06
C LYS A 203 -0.54 -31.70 -18.62
N THR A 204 0.45 -31.05 -18.03
CA THR A 204 0.42 -30.65 -16.61
C THR A 204 -0.42 -29.39 -16.35
N THR A 205 -0.65 -28.54 -17.36
CA THR A 205 -1.40 -27.28 -17.22
C THR A 205 -2.93 -27.42 -17.26
N LYS A 206 -3.49 -28.61 -17.55
CA LYS A 206 -4.96 -28.82 -17.54
C LYS A 206 -5.54 -29.44 -16.27
N SER A 207 -4.73 -30.03 -15.37
CA SER A 207 -5.24 -30.73 -14.17
C SER A 207 -5.33 -29.89 -12.89
N ILE A 208 -4.96 -28.61 -12.91
CA ILE A 208 -5.04 -27.74 -11.73
C ILE A 208 -6.22 -26.78 -11.88
N LYS A 209 -7.44 -27.30 -11.69
CA LYS A 209 -8.65 -26.50 -11.38
C LYS A 209 -9.37 -27.14 -10.18
N THR A 210 -9.09 -26.55 -9.01
CA THR A 210 -9.85 -26.48 -7.73
C THR A 210 -10.96 -27.50 -7.42
N PRO A 211 -10.94 -28.15 -6.23
CA PRO A 211 -12.12 -28.84 -5.68
C PRO A 211 -13.10 -27.85 -5.05
N ARG A 212 -14.39 -28.04 -5.30
CA ARG A 212 -15.49 -27.37 -4.59
C ARG A 212 -16.26 -28.45 -3.81
N GLU A 213 -16.17 -28.39 -2.48
CA GLU A 213 -16.92 -29.22 -1.54
C GLU A 213 -18.42 -28.88 -1.56
N ARG A 214 -19.29 -29.90 -1.61
CA ARG A 214 -20.63 -29.90 -0.97
C ARG A 214 -21.08 -31.32 -0.60
N THR A 215 -21.04 -31.60 0.70
CA THR A 215 -22.03 -32.28 1.55
C THR A 215 -22.97 -33.33 0.93
N SER A 216 -22.77 -34.59 1.31
CA SER A 216 -23.76 -35.67 1.21
C SER A 216 -24.70 -35.68 2.44
N LYS A 217 -26.01 -35.78 2.20
CA LYS A 217 -26.96 -36.39 3.15
C LYS A 217 -27.19 -37.81 2.68
N GLU A 218 -26.76 -38.78 3.47
CA GLU A 218 -26.94 -40.20 3.20
C GLU A 218 -28.08 -40.72 4.09
N GLY A 219 -29.16 -41.15 3.45
CA GLY A 219 -30.25 -41.87 4.11
C GLY A 219 -29.84 -43.32 4.31
N ARG A 220 -30.11 -43.86 5.50
CA ARG A 220 -29.99 -45.29 5.79
C ARG A 220 -31.37 -45.83 6.14
N LYS A 221 -31.93 -46.62 5.22
CA LYS A 221 -33.00 -47.60 5.50
C LYS A 221 -32.36 -48.80 6.18
N SER A 222 -32.99 -49.30 7.24
CA SER A 222 -32.86 -50.67 7.70
C SER A 222 -34.20 -51.08 8.30
N THR A 223 -34.77 -52.12 7.69
CA THR A 223 -35.68 -53.15 8.23
C THR A 223 -36.63 -52.78 9.36
#